data_AF-A0A833GKA4-F1
#
_entry.id   AF-A0A833GKA4-F1
#
_cell.length_a   1.000
_cell.length_b   1.000
_cell.length_c   1.000
_cell.angle_alpha   90.00
_cell.angle_beta   90.00
_cell.angle_gamma   90.00
#
_symmetry.space_group_name_H-M   'P 1'
#
loop_
_entity.id
_entity.type
_entity.pdbx_description
1 polymer ?
#
loop_
_entity_poly.entity_id
_entity_poly.type
_entity_poly.pdbx_seq_one_letter_code
_entity_poly.pdbx_strand_id
1 'polypeptide(L)'
;MVLPVTLLFETLAQAPGLYTIGGESHGLIEGLAALDTRQRGYESNRLTAEDASPLIAEQLRARFRAAAFDRERKPPGAAFRLLEKTPKNALRVPFLNRIFPDALFVYLYRDPRQVLASMLEAWESGGFRTYRELPGWNGPPWSLLLTPGWRELNGAALGDIVATQWQTTTELLLDDLEALPRERVAVARYDALLADPQAEVMRLCGFAGLHWDRPLGQVLPIANHTVSNPHADKWRLREHVIAPLLPRLQATLERATAFAQR
;
A
#
# COMPACT_ATOMS: atom_id res chain seq x y z
N MET A 1 3.17 -3.93 -6.81
CA MET A 1 2.42 -3.13 -5.79
C MET A 1 2.15 -1.68 -6.22
N VAL A 2 2.85 -1.14 -7.22
CA VAL A 2 2.81 0.31 -7.55
C VAL A 2 1.57 0.71 -8.37
N LEU A 3 1.08 -0.17 -9.25
CA LEU A 3 0.03 0.17 -10.23
C LEU A 3 -1.39 0.18 -9.67
N PRO A 4 -1.85 -0.89 -8.97
CA PRO A 4 -3.27 -1.02 -8.64
C PRO A 4 -3.73 -0.02 -7.58
N VAL A 5 -2.87 0.24 -6.60
CA VAL A 5 -3.21 1.07 -5.44
C VAL A 5 -3.27 2.55 -5.84
N THR A 6 -2.45 2.97 -6.80
CA THR A 6 -2.50 4.33 -7.35
C THR A 6 -3.77 4.55 -8.17
N LEU A 7 -4.18 3.57 -8.99
CA LEU A 7 -5.45 3.65 -9.74
C LEU A 7 -6.66 3.84 -8.82
N LEU A 8 -6.76 2.99 -7.79
CA LEU A 8 -7.85 3.07 -6.82
C LEU A 8 -7.82 4.40 -6.07
N PHE A 9 -6.64 4.84 -5.63
CA PHE A 9 -6.46 6.12 -4.94
C PHE A 9 -6.89 7.31 -5.81
N GLU A 10 -6.38 7.41 -7.05
CA GLU A 10 -6.69 8.52 -7.97
C GLU A 10 -8.18 8.57 -8.30
N THR A 11 -8.82 7.40 -8.39
CA THR A 11 -10.27 7.30 -8.62
C THR A 11 -11.04 7.76 -7.40
N LEU A 12 -10.79 7.19 -6.21
CA LEU A 12 -11.48 7.57 -4.98
C LEU A 12 -11.26 9.04 -4.60
N ALA A 13 -10.09 9.61 -4.90
CA ALA A 13 -9.77 11.02 -4.66
C ALA A 13 -10.71 12.00 -5.37
N GLN A 14 -11.50 11.54 -6.36
CA GLN A 14 -12.51 12.36 -7.03
C GLN A 14 -13.85 12.46 -6.26
N ALA A 15 -14.05 11.68 -5.19
CA ALA A 15 -15.28 11.73 -4.43
C ALA A 15 -15.43 13.08 -3.70
N PRO A 16 -16.61 13.72 -3.71
CA PRO A 16 -16.86 14.91 -2.93
C PRO A 16 -16.65 14.65 -1.43
N GLY A 17 -16.08 15.62 -0.71
CA GLY A 17 -15.81 15.52 0.73
C GLY A 17 -14.56 14.72 1.12
N LEU A 18 -13.86 14.11 0.15
CA LEU A 18 -12.53 13.56 0.35
C LEU A 18 -11.44 14.59 0.12
N TYR A 19 -10.43 14.52 0.99
CA TYR A 19 -9.19 15.27 0.88
C TYR A 19 -8.04 14.29 0.75
N THR A 20 -7.02 14.68 0.01
CA THR A 20 -5.78 13.90 -0.14
C THR A 20 -4.57 14.81 -0.02
N ILE A 21 -3.39 14.21 0.02
CA ILE A 21 -2.12 14.93 -0.14
C ILE A 21 -1.58 14.87 -1.58
N GLY A 22 -2.38 14.34 -2.52
CA GLY A 22 -2.01 14.20 -3.93
C GLY A 22 -1.03 13.07 -4.28
N GLY A 23 -0.50 12.35 -3.30
CA GLY A 23 0.50 11.31 -3.53
C GLY A 23 0.85 10.55 -2.27
N GLU A 24 2.07 10.03 -2.21
CA GLU A 24 2.54 9.17 -1.11
C GLU A 24 3.10 10.00 0.05
N SER A 25 2.71 9.66 1.28
CA SER A 25 3.03 10.36 2.52
C SER A 25 4.42 10.07 3.08
N HIS A 26 5.36 9.56 2.27
CA HIS A 26 6.71 9.19 2.71
C HIS A 26 7.38 10.30 3.52
N GLY A 27 7.47 11.51 2.95
CA GLY A 27 8.10 12.66 3.63
C GLY A 27 7.25 13.25 4.76
N LEU A 28 5.93 13.04 4.77
CA LEU A 28 5.10 13.50 5.87
C LEU A 28 5.35 12.66 7.13
N ILE A 29 5.44 11.33 6.99
CA ILE A 29 5.69 10.40 8.10
C ILE A 29 7.18 10.36 8.45
N GLU A 30 8.03 10.01 7.50
CA GLU A 30 9.47 9.81 7.73
C GLU A 30 10.25 11.12 7.80
N GLY A 31 9.59 12.28 7.59
CA GLY A 31 10.19 13.59 7.88
C GLY A 31 10.30 13.90 9.38
N LEU A 32 9.65 13.11 10.24
CA LEU A 32 9.89 13.13 11.68
C LEU A 32 11.06 12.19 11.98
N ALA A 33 12.14 12.69 12.59
CA ALA A 33 13.34 11.92 12.85
C ALA A 33 13.08 10.61 13.63
N ALA A 34 12.14 10.63 14.57
CA ALA A 34 11.73 9.45 15.34
C ALA A 34 11.08 8.33 14.50
N LEU A 35 10.63 8.64 13.28
CA LEU A 35 9.97 7.71 12.36
C LEU A 35 10.80 7.43 11.10
N ASP A 36 11.89 8.16 10.88
CA ASP A 36 12.80 7.93 9.76
C ASP A 36 13.49 6.57 9.92
N THR A 37 13.32 5.69 8.94
CA THR A 37 13.94 4.36 8.92
C THR A 37 15.47 4.41 9.04
N ARG A 38 16.12 5.44 8.50
CA ARG A 38 17.57 5.65 8.57
C ARG A 38 18.02 5.97 9.99
N GLN A 39 17.26 6.82 10.70
CA GLN A 39 17.53 7.20 12.09
C GLN A 39 17.23 6.05 13.06
N ARG A 40 16.35 5.12 12.65
CA ARG A 40 16.03 3.87 13.36
C ARG A 40 16.89 2.69 12.91
N GLY A 41 18.14 2.95 12.49
CA GLY A 41 19.12 1.89 12.20
C GLY A 41 18.79 0.97 11.02
N TYR A 42 17.89 1.36 10.13
CA TYR A 42 17.40 0.55 9.02
C TYR A 42 16.73 -0.77 9.45
N GLU A 43 16.07 -0.81 10.61
CA GLU A 43 15.40 -2.05 11.06
C GLU A 43 14.32 -2.53 10.08
N SER A 44 13.34 -1.68 9.77
CA SER A 44 12.36 -1.89 8.69
C SER A 44 11.50 -0.64 8.50
N ASN A 45 10.55 -0.68 7.57
CA ASN A 45 9.50 0.33 7.46
C ASN A 45 8.31 0.12 8.41
N ARG A 46 8.32 -0.95 9.22
CA ARG A 46 7.28 -1.22 10.21
C ARG A 46 7.23 -0.09 11.24
N LEU A 47 6.02 0.38 11.50
CA LEU A 47 5.69 1.20 12.66
C LEU A 47 4.50 0.54 13.37
N THR A 48 4.57 0.48 14.70
CA THR A 48 3.51 -0.11 15.53
C THR A 48 2.79 0.98 16.33
N ALA A 49 1.80 0.59 17.13
CA ALA A 49 1.11 1.54 18.01
C ALA A 49 2.04 2.20 19.04
N GLU A 50 3.18 1.58 19.37
CA GLU A 50 4.17 2.11 20.32
C GLU A 50 4.94 3.31 19.74
N ASP A 51 5.12 3.35 18.42
CA ASP A 51 5.78 4.47 17.73
C ASP A 51 4.89 5.73 17.66
N ALA A 52 3.59 5.60 17.97
CA ALA A 52 2.59 6.67 17.89
C ALA A 52 2.38 7.37 19.24
N SER A 53 3.43 8.01 19.76
CA SER A 53 3.31 8.85 20.97
C SER A 53 2.33 10.02 20.76
N PRO A 54 1.77 10.61 21.83
CA PRO A 54 0.84 11.76 21.70
C PRO A 54 1.43 12.92 20.89
N LEU A 55 2.72 13.23 21.09
CA LEU A 55 3.42 14.26 20.34
C LEU A 55 3.55 13.92 18.85
N ILE A 56 3.90 12.68 18.52
CA ILE A 56 3.98 12.21 17.13
C ILE A 56 2.60 12.27 16.46
N ALA A 57 1.55 11.85 17.17
CA ALA A 57 0.18 11.91 16.64
C ALA A 57 -0.26 13.35 16.35
N GLU A 58 0.01 14.28 17.26
CA GLU A 58 -0.27 15.71 17.06
C GLU A 58 0.48 16.27 15.85
N GLN A 59 1.79 16.03 15.77
CA GLN A 59 2.64 16.50 14.67
C GLN A 59 2.19 15.95 13.32
N LEU A 60 1.87 14.66 13.24
CA LEU A 60 1.42 14.05 11.99
C LEU A 60 0.05 14.56 11.57
N ARG A 61 -0.92 14.68 12.49
CA ARG A 61 -2.24 15.27 12.19
C ARG A 61 -2.10 16.70 11.64
N ALA A 62 -1.22 17.51 12.23
CA ALA A 62 -0.94 18.86 11.76
C ALA A 62 -0.31 18.86 10.35
N ARG A 63 0.69 18.00 10.11
CA ARG A 63 1.35 17.86 8.80
C ARG A 63 0.39 17.40 7.70
N PHE A 64 -0.45 16.41 7.98
CA PHE A 64 -1.46 15.93 7.04
C PHE A 64 -2.53 16.98 6.75
N ARG A 65 -3.03 17.69 7.78
CA ARG A 65 -3.96 18.82 7.59
C ARG A 65 -3.37 19.90 6.69
N ALA A 66 -2.12 20.28 6.92
CA ALA A 66 -1.45 21.32 6.14
C ALA A 66 -1.23 20.94 4.67
N ALA A 67 -1.04 19.64 4.39
CA ALA A 67 -0.84 19.13 3.03
C ALA A 67 -2.15 18.77 2.31
N ALA A 68 -3.27 18.70 3.02
CA ALA A 68 -4.52 18.18 2.50
C ALA A 68 -5.24 19.19 1.59
N PHE A 69 -5.81 18.67 0.50
CA PHE A 69 -6.69 19.41 -0.39
C PHE A 69 -7.74 18.47 -1.01
N ASP A 70 -8.92 19.01 -1.35
CA ASP A 70 -9.96 18.27 -2.06
C ASP A 70 -9.73 18.24 -3.58
N ARG A 71 -10.63 17.60 -4.32
CA ARG A 71 -10.55 17.53 -5.79
C ARG A 71 -10.58 18.89 -6.51
N GLU A 72 -11.07 19.95 -5.85
CA GLU A 72 -11.10 21.34 -6.34
C GLU A 72 -9.89 22.15 -5.85
N ARG A 73 -8.92 21.48 -5.21
CA ARG A 73 -7.72 22.04 -4.60
C ARG A 73 -7.99 23.01 -3.44
N LYS A 74 -9.15 22.88 -2.79
CA LYS A 74 -9.48 23.68 -1.61
C LYS A 74 -8.90 23.02 -0.35
N PRO A 75 -8.43 23.79 0.64
CA PRO A 75 -7.96 23.26 1.91
C PRO A 75 -9.13 22.71 2.75
N PRO A 76 -8.86 21.83 3.73
CA PRO A 76 -9.89 21.26 4.58
C PRO A 76 -10.46 22.26 5.59
N GLY A 77 -11.74 22.09 5.92
CA GLY A 77 -12.39 22.74 7.06
C GLY A 77 -11.97 22.12 8.42
N ALA A 78 -12.73 22.41 9.47
CA ALA A 78 -12.43 21.93 10.82
C ALA A 78 -12.43 20.40 10.93
N ALA A 79 -13.39 19.73 10.30
CA ALA A 79 -13.46 18.27 10.18
C ALA A 79 -13.49 17.88 8.70
N PHE A 80 -12.77 16.82 8.33
CA PHE A 80 -12.67 16.36 6.96
C PHE A 80 -12.25 14.88 6.91
N ARG A 81 -12.56 14.19 5.81
CA ARG A 81 -12.09 12.82 5.58
C ARG A 81 -10.83 12.84 4.71
N LEU A 82 -9.73 12.36 5.27
CA LEU A 82 -8.48 12.17 4.54
C LEU A 82 -8.44 10.78 3.90
N LEU A 83 -8.11 10.73 2.62
CA LEU A 83 -7.67 9.52 1.92
C LEU A 83 -6.16 9.61 1.70
N GLU A 84 -5.44 8.59 2.18
CA GLU A 84 -4.00 8.48 2.06
C GLU A 84 -3.66 7.10 1.48
N LYS A 85 -2.65 7.07 0.60
CA LYS A 85 -2.08 5.85 0.06
C LYS A 85 -0.56 5.95 0.01
N THR A 86 0.10 5.11 0.80
CA THR A 86 1.54 4.86 0.70
C THR A 86 1.81 3.37 0.83
N PRO A 87 2.58 2.72 -0.07
CA PRO A 87 2.80 1.28 0.00
C PRO A 87 3.40 0.80 1.33
N LYS A 88 4.25 1.61 1.97
CA LYS A 88 4.80 1.31 3.32
C LYS A 88 3.73 1.21 4.41
N ASN A 89 2.54 1.78 4.21
CA ASN A 89 1.47 1.74 5.21
C ASN A 89 0.87 0.35 5.39
N ALA A 90 1.15 -0.58 4.47
CA ALA A 90 0.91 -2.01 4.68
C ALA A 90 1.61 -2.56 5.95
N LEU A 91 2.70 -1.92 6.39
CA LEU A 91 3.44 -2.27 7.60
C LEU A 91 3.15 -1.34 8.79
N ARG A 92 2.13 -0.48 8.70
CA ARG A 92 1.89 0.62 9.66
C ARG A 92 0.45 0.72 10.14
N VAL A 93 -0.36 -0.30 9.91
CA VAL A 93 -1.79 -0.28 10.28
C VAL A 93 -2.00 0.05 11.77
N PRO A 94 -1.30 -0.58 12.75
CA PRO A 94 -1.49 -0.27 14.17
C PRO A 94 -1.04 1.14 14.55
N PHE A 95 0.05 1.60 13.94
CA PHE A 95 0.56 2.97 14.08
C PHE A 95 -0.47 4.00 13.59
N LEU A 96 -0.99 3.82 12.38
CA LEU A 96 -1.99 4.71 11.78
C LEU A 96 -3.30 4.67 12.55
N ASN A 97 -3.74 3.50 13.01
CA ASN A 97 -4.93 3.36 13.87
C ASN A 97 -4.77 4.10 15.20
N ARG A 98 -3.56 4.15 15.79
CA ARG A 98 -3.30 4.94 17.00
C ARG A 98 -3.32 6.45 16.72
N ILE A 99 -2.79 6.89 15.57
CA ILE A 99 -2.79 8.31 15.18
C ILE A 99 -4.16 8.78 14.75
N PHE A 100 -4.95 7.94 14.08
CA PHE A 100 -6.28 8.25 13.57
C PHE A 100 -7.25 7.16 14.06
N PRO A 101 -7.78 7.28 15.29
CA PRO A 101 -8.63 6.24 15.90
C PRO A 101 -9.92 5.94 15.14
N ASP A 102 -10.39 6.88 14.31
CA ASP A 102 -11.56 6.77 13.43
C ASP A 102 -11.18 6.35 11.99
N ALA A 103 -9.95 5.90 11.76
CA ALA A 103 -9.50 5.43 10.47
C ALA A 103 -10.26 4.19 10.00
N LEU A 104 -10.55 4.19 8.71
CA LEU A 104 -11.03 3.04 7.97
C LEU A 104 -9.89 2.54 7.08
N PHE A 105 -9.80 1.22 6.92
CA PHE A 105 -8.73 0.58 6.16
C PHE A 105 -9.31 -0.13 4.94
N VAL A 106 -8.77 0.19 3.76
CA VAL A 106 -9.13 -0.48 2.51
C VAL A 106 -7.96 -1.38 2.08
N TYR A 107 -8.17 -2.69 2.12
CA TYR A 107 -7.21 -3.68 1.63
C TYR A 107 -7.43 -3.93 0.14
N LEU A 108 -6.49 -3.49 -0.71
CA LEU A 108 -6.54 -3.78 -2.13
C LEU A 108 -5.94 -5.16 -2.44
N TYR A 109 -6.81 -6.12 -2.73
CA TYR A 109 -6.44 -7.46 -3.14
C TYR A 109 -6.23 -7.55 -4.66
N ARG A 110 -5.18 -8.26 -5.07
CA ARG A 110 -4.90 -8.65 -6.45
C ARG A 110 -4.29 -10.05 -6.45
N ASP A 111 -4.51 -10.82 -7.51
CA ASP A 111 -3.83 -12.09 -7.74
C ASP A 111 -2.34 -11.99 -7.38
N PRO A 112 -1.88 -12.75 -6.37
CA PRO A 112 -0.50 -12.67 -5.89
C PRO A 112 0.55 -12.93 -6.96
N ARG A 113 0.26 -13.78 -7.96
CA ARG A 113 1.20 -14.04 -9.07
C ARG A 113 1.48 -12.78 -9.87
N GLN A 114 0.43 -11.98 -10.09
CA GLN A 114 0.56 -10.68 -10.74
C GLN A 114 1.27 -9.66 -9.85
N VAL A 115 1.11 -9.75 -8.54
CA VAL A 115 1.81 -8.89 -7.58
C VAL A 115 3.31 -9.20 -7.58
N LEU A 116 3.71 -10.48 -7.49
CA LEU A 116 5.09 -10.93 -7.54
C LEU A 116 5.77 -10.52 -8.86
N ALA A 117 5.09 -10.73 -10.00
CA ALA A 117 5.59 -10.29 -11.31
C ALA A 117 5.82 -8.76 -11.37
N SER A 118 4.90 -7.98 -10.79
CA SER A 118 5.04 -6.52 -10.69
C SER A 118 6.17 -6.09 -9.75
N MET A 119 6.43 -6.84 -8.68
CA MET A 119 7.54 -6.56 -7.77
C MET A 119 8.89 -6.87 -8.42
N LEU A 120 9.02 -8.02 -9.12
CA LEU A 120 10.21 -8.35 -9.90
C LEU A 120 10.54 -7.25 -10.92
N GLU A 121 9.55 -6.81 -11.69
CA GLU A 121 9.72 -5.70 -12.64
C GLU A 121 10.13 -4.40 -11.95
N ALA A 122 9.55 -4.08 -10.79
CA ALA A 122 9.91 -2.88 -10.04
C ALA A 122 11.37 -2.90 -9.60
N TRP A 123 11.86 -4.04 -9.10
CA TRP A 123 13.26 -4.25 -8.74
C TRP A 123 14.21 -4.11 -9.94
N GLU A 124 13.88 -4.75 -11.06
CA GLU A 124 14.71 -4.74 -12.28
C GLU A 124 14.76 -3.37 -12.96
N SER A 125 13.65 -2.63 -12.96
CA SER A 125 13.56 -1.32 -13.61
C SER A 125 14.47 -0.26 -13.00
N GLY A 126 14.82 -0.41 -11.71
CA GLY A 126 15.55 0.58 -10.94
C GLY A 126 14.75 1.86 -10.61
N GLY A 127 13.53 2.02 -11.13
CA GLY A 127 12.65 3.17 -10.87
C GLY A 127 12.06 3.21 -9.46
N PHE A 128 12.18 2.10 -8.71
CA PHE A 128 11.58 1.93 -7.37
C PHE A 128 12.61 1.73 -6.26
N ARG A 129 13.87 2.11 -6.51
CA ARG A 129 14.95 2.07 -5.53
C ARG A 129 14.62 2.99 -4.35
N THR A 130 14.30 2.40 -3.21
CA THR A 130 13.93 3.12 -1.99
C THR A 130 15.16 3.38 -1.12
N TYR A 131 16.08 2.41 -1.04
CA TYR A 131 17.35 2.55 -0.34
C TYR A 131 18.49 2.25 -1.31
N ARG A 132 19.20 3.31 -1.75
CA ARG A 132 20.33 3.18 -2.68
C ARG A 132 21.52 2.50 -2.02
N GLU A 133 21.76 2.85 -0.77
CA GLU A 133 22.81 2.30 0.07
C GLU A 133 22.16 1.82 1.36
N LEU A 134 22.21 0.51 1.58
CA LEU A 134 21.63 -0.12 2.75
C LEU A 134 22.79 -0.80 3.52
N PRO A 135 23.06 -0.44 4.79
CA PRO A 135 24.25 -0.92 5.49
C PRO A 135 24.32 -2.44 5.56
N GLY A 136 25.42 -3.02 5.10
CA GLY A 136 25.65 -4.48 5.10
C GLY A 136 24.93 -5.24 4.00
N TRP A 137 24.19 -4.58 3.11
CA TRP A 137 23.53 -5.20 1.95
C TRP A 137 24.48 -5.31 0.76
N ASN A 138 24.68 -6.53 0.24
CA ASN A 138 25.56 -6.79 -0.91
C ASN A 138 24.78 -7.11 -2.20
N GLY A 139 23.47 -6.87 -2.22
CA GLY A 139 22.62 -7.08 -3.39
C GLY A 139 22.40 -5.82 -4.23
N PRO A 140 21.52 -5.87 -5.24
CA PRO A 140 21.12 -4.67 -6.00
C PRO A 140 20.46 -3.64 -5.09
N PRO A 141 20.48 -2.33 -5.43
CA PRO A 141 19.85 -1.29 -4.62
C PRO A 141 18.42 -1.65 -4.22
N TRP A 142 18.13 -1.58 -2.91
CA TRP A 142 16.88 -2.10 -2.35
C TRP A 142 15.68 -1.33 -2.92
N SER A 143 14.73 -2.08 -3.48
CA SER A 143 13.52 -1.52 -4.07
C SER A 143 12.30 -1.83 -3.22
N LEU A 144 11.30 -0.94 -3.29
CA LEU A 144 10.06 -1.00 -2.50
C LEU A 144 10.31 -0.89 -0.97
N LEU A 145 9.30 -1.25 -0.17
CA LEU A 145 9.38 -1.17 1.29
C LEU A 145 10.42 -2.14 1.88
N LEU A 146 11.06 -1.74 2.97
CA LEU A 146 11.96 -2.56 3.75
C LEU A 146 11.16 -3.35 4.79
N THR A 147 11.15 -4.68 4.70
CA THR A 147 10.43 -5.56 5.63
C THR A 147 11.28 -5.92 6.85
N PRO A 148 10.67 -6.27 7.99
CA PRO A 148 11.40 -6.93 9.09
C PRO A 148 12.18 -8.16 8.59
N GLY A 149 13.37 -8.39 9.12
CA GLY A 149 14.22 -9.54 8.75
C GLY A 149 14.96 -9.40 7.41
N TRP A 150 14.88 -8.25 6.72
CA TRP A 150 15.47 -8.08 5.38
C TRP A 150 16.96 -8.44 5.27
N ARG A 151 17.73 -8.32 6.36
CA ARG A 151 19.17 -8.61 6.39
C ARG A 151 19.48 -10.07 6.06
N GLU A 152 18.56 -10.98 6.37
CA GLU A 152 18.67 -12.43 6.08
C GLU A 152 18.62 -12.74 4.58
N LEU A 153 18.15 -11.78 3.77
CA LEU A 153 18.06 -11.92 2.32
C LEU A 153 19.37 -11.59 1.60
N ASN A 154 20.43 -11.26 2.33
CA ASN A 154 21.71 -10.90 1.73
C ASN A 154 22.30 -12.10 0.96
N GLY A 155 22.60 -11.90 -0.32
CA GLY A 155 23.04 -12.98 -1.22
C GLY A 155 21.93 -13.88 -1.78
N ALA A 156 20.67 -13.65 -1.41
CA ALA A 156 19.54 -14.39 -1.99
C ALA A 156 19.27 -13.99 -3.46
N ALA A 157 18.68 -14.91 -4.22
CA ALA A 157 18.23 -14.62 -5.58
C ALA A 157 17.08 -13.59 -5.57
N LEU A 158 16.94 -12.81 -6.64
CA LEU A 158 15.91 -11.76 -6.71
C LEU A 158 14.48 -12.28 -6.51
N GLY A 159 14.19 -13.48 -7.04
CA GLY A 159 12.91 -14.17 -6.82
C GLY A 159 12.63 -14.40 -5.34
N ASP A 160 13.64 -14.84 -4.58
CA ASP A 160 13.51 -15.08 -3.15
C ASP A 160 13.37 -13.79 -2.34
N ILE A 161 14.12 -12.74 -2.71
CA ILE A 161 13.98 -11.40 -2.11
C ILE A 161 12.53 -10.91 -2.28
N VAL A 162 12.01 -10.95 -3.50
CA VAL A 162 10.64 -10.49 -3.80
C VAL A 162 9.58 -11.34 -3.12
N ALA A 163 9.73 -12.67 -3.13
CA ALA A 163 8.80 -13.57 -2.47
C ALA A 163 8.75 -13.35 -0.96
N THR A 164 9.89 -13.25 -0.30
CA THR A 164 9.95 -12.98 1.15
C THR A 164 9.42 -11.58 1.47
N GLN A 165 9.79 -10.56 0.68
CA GLN A 165 9.25 -9.21 0.85
C GLN A 165 7.72 -9.17 0.72
N TRP A 166 7.14 -9.87 -0.25
CA TRP A 166 5.69 -9.99 -0.42
C TRP A 166 5.03 -10.75 0.73
N GLN A 167 5.60 -11.90 1.10
CA GLN A 167 5.09 -12.77 2.15
C GLN A 167 5.05 -12.04 3.49
N THR A 168 6.20 -11.52 3.95
CA THR A 168 6.30 -10.79 5.22
C THR A 168 5.38 -9.58 5.25
N THR A 169 5.27 -8.83 4.16
CA THR A 169 4.35 -7.69 4.10
C THR A 169 2.89 -8.13 4.22
N THR A 170 2.51 -9.19 3.49
CA THR A 170 1.13 -9.67 3.47
C THR A 170 0.73 -10.26 4.80
N GLU A 171 1.58 -11.08 5.42
CA GLU A 171 1.29 -11.69 6.73
C GLU A 171 1.09 -10.62 7.80
N LEU A 172 2.02 -9.66 7.90
CA LEU A 172 1.91 -8.58 8.88
C LEU A 172 0.70 -7.68 8.63
N LEU A 173 0.40 -7.37 7.37
CA LEU A 173 -0.79 -6.60 7.01
C LEU A 173 -2.07 -7.33 7.41
N LEU A 174 -2.17 -8.62 7.11
CA LEU A 174 -3.36 -9.41 7.44
C LEU A 174 -3.52 -9.57 8.95
N ASP A 175 -2.43 -9.82 9.69
CA ASP A 175 -2.44 -9.83 11.17
C ASP A 175 -2.97 -8.51 11.72
N ASP A 176 -2.46 -7.39 11.22
CA ASP A 176 -2.83 -6.07 11.70
C ASP A 176 -4.29 -5.69 11.34
N LEU A 177 -4.78 -6.10 10.16
CA LEU A 177 -6.17 -5.86 9.75
C LEU A 177 -7.16 -6.75 10.51
N GLU A 178 -6.80 -8.00 10.80
CA GLU A 178 -7.63 -8.93 11.57
C GLU A 178 -7.78 -8.52 13.04
N ALA A 179 -6.82 -7.75 13.57
CA ALA A 179 -6.91 -7.17 14.91
C ALA A 179 -7.88 -5.97 15.00
N LEU A 180 -8.40 -5.45 13.88
CA LEU A 180 -9.33 -4.33 13.86
C LEU A 180 -10.80 -4.81 13.86
N PRO A 181 -11.74 -4.00 14.37
CA PRO A 181 -13.17 -4.22 14.15
C PRO A 181 -13.50 -4.37 12.67
N ARG A 182 -14.31 -5.38 12.31
CA ARG A 182 -14.61 -5.75 10.92
C ARG A 182 -15.21 -4.60 10.13
N GLU A 183 -16.05 -3.78 10.76
CA GLU A 183 -16.68 -2.59 10.18
C GLU A 183 -15.70 -1.48 9.81
N ARG A 184 -14.44 -1.53 10.27
CA ARG A 184 -13.38 -0.59 9.90
C ARG A 184 -12.49 -1.10 8.78
N VAL A 185 -12.76 -2.29 8.23
CA VAL A 185 -11.96 -2.89 7.15
C VAL A 185 -12.85 -3.24 5.96
N ALA A 186 -12.48 -2.75 4.78
CA ALA A 186 -13.07 -3.17 3.52
C ALA A 186 -12.00 -3.79 2.62
N VAL A 187 -12.37 -4.85 1.91
CA VAL A 187 -11.56 -5.37 0.80
C VAL A 187 -11.99 -4.67 -0.47
N ALA A 188 -11.03 -4.12 -1.23
CA ALA A 188 -11.20 -3.72 -2.62
C ALA A 188 -10.54 -4.78 -3.50
N ARG A 189 -11.29 -5.39 -4.42
CA ARG A 189 -10.72 -6.40 -5.31
C ARG A 189 -10.34 -5.76 -6.64
N TYR A 190 -9.09 -5.92 -7.06
CA TYR A 190 -8.61 -5.30 -8.30
C TYR A 190 -9.33 -5.81 -9.55
N ASP A 191 -9.68 -7.09 -9.60
CA ASP A 191 -10.47 -7.65 -10.70
C ASP A 191 -11.90 -7.10 -10.71
N ALA A 192 -12.54 -6.93 -9.56
CA ALA A 192 -13.85 -6.28 -9.45
C ALA A 192 -13.79 -4.81 -9.89
N LEU A 193 -12.76 -4.07 -9.46
CA LEU A 193 -12.53 -2.68 -9.86
C LEU A 193 -12.37 -2.54 -11.38
N LEU A 194 -11.74 -3.50 -12.04
CA LEU A 194 -11.59 -3.49 -13.51
C LEU A 194 -12.86 -3.93 -14.24
N ALA A 195 -13.62 -4.86 -13.67
CA ALA A 195 -14.84 -5.38 -14.29
C ALA A 195 -16.01 -4.37 -14.22
N ASP A 196 -16.18 -3.72 -13.07
CA ASP A 196 -17.18 -2.66 -12.88
C ASP A 196 -16.64 -1.57 -11.95
N PRO A 197 -15.85 -0.61 -12.51
CA PRO A 197 -15.27 0.48 -11.74
C PRO A 197 -16.31 1.31 -10.98
N GLN A 198 -17.47 1.55 -11.58
CA GLN A 198 -18.54 2.36 -11.00
C GLN A 198 -19.09 1.69 -9.75
N ALA A 199 -19.47 0.42 -9.83
CA ALA A 199 -20.03 -0.32 -8.70
C ALA A 199 -19.04 -0.44 -7.55
N GLU A 200 -17.77 -0.76 -7.84
CA GLU A 200 -16.75 -0.94 -6.80
C GLU A 200 -16.43 0.38 -6.07
N VAL A 201 -16.33 1.50 -6.81
CA VAL A 201 -16.11 2.82 -6.21
C VAL A 201 -17.29 3.26 -5.37
N MET A 202 -18.53 3.09 -5.85
CA MET A 202 -19.72 3.42 -5.07
C MET A 202 -19.80 2.60 -3.78
N ARG A 203 -19.44 1.31 -3.82
CA ARG A 203 -19.38 0.45 -2.62
C ARG A 203 -18.36 0.94 -1.61
N LEU A 204 -17.16 1.30 -2.06
CA LEU A 204 -16.10 1.82 -1.18
C LEU A 204 -16.44 3.21 -0.62
N CYS A 205 -17.07 4.07 -1.42
CA CYS A 205 -17.62 5.34 -0.94
C CYS A 205 -18.69 5.10 0.14
N GLY A 206 -19.62 4.18 -0.08
CA GLY A 206 -20.64 3.80 0.91
C GLY A 206 -20.03 3.30 2.22
N PHE A 207 -19.02 2.43 2.13
CA PHE A 207 -18.25 1.98 3.30
C PHE A 207 -17.60 3.14 4.07
N ALA A 208 -17.08 4.13 3.35
CA ALA A 208 -16.45 5.31 3.95
C ALA A 208 -17.43 6.41 4.39
N GLY A 209 -18.74 6.21 4.21
CA GLY A 209 -19.77 7.22 4.49
C GLY A 209 -19.73 8.41 3.54
N LEU A 210 -19.28 8.19 2.31
CA LEU A 210 -19.10 9.20 1.26
C LEU A 210 -20.14 9.04 0.15
N HIS A 211 -20.43 10.15 -0.52
CA HIS A 211 -21.22 10.18 -1.74
C HIS A 211 -20.31 10.11 -2.98
N TRP A 212 -20.80 9.52 -4.06
CA TRP A 212 -20.13 9.51 -5.36
C TRP A 212 -21.03 10.17 -6.41
N ASP A 213 -20.52 11.20 -7.11
CA ASP A 213 -21.36 12.15 -7.86
C ASP A 213 -21.10 12.17 -9.38
N ARG A 214 -20.33 11.22 -9.91
CA ARG A 214 -19.91 11.22 -11.31
C ARG A 214 -19.93 9.82 -11.93
N PRO A 215 -20.27 9.66 -13.21
CA PRO A 215 -20.12 8.38 -13.89
C PRO A 215 -18.64 8.09 -14.17
N LEU A 216 -18.22 6.86 -13.96
CA LEU A 216 -16.95 6.30 -14.40
C LEU A 216 -17.16 5.53 -15.71
N GLY A 217 -16.21 5.65 -16.63
CA GLY A 217 -16.17 4.82 -17.83
C GLY A 217 -15.84 3.36 -17.49
N GLN A 218 -16.10 2.46 -18.44
CA GLN A 218 -15.74 1.04 -18.32
C GLN A 218 -14.22 0.81 -18.20
N VAL A 219 -13.42 1.74 -18.70
CA VAL A 219 -11.96 1.71 -18.61
C VAL A 219 -11.51 2.92 -17.81
N LEU A 220 -10.88 2.67 -16.67
CA LEU A 220 -10.23 3.73 -15.89
C LEU A 220 -8.93 4.18 -16.59
N PRO A 221 -8.53 5.45 -16.42
CA PRO A 221 -7.25 5.95 -16.95
C PRO A 221 -6.07 5.11 -16.46
N ILE A 222 -4.98 5.11 -17.23
CA ILE A 222 -3.72 4.52 -16.78
C ILE A 222 -3.22 5.34 -15.58
N ALA A 223 -3.04 4.68 -14.44
CA ALA A 223 -2.56 5.32 -13.23
C ALA A 223 -1.15 5.89 -13.40
N ASN A 224 -0.84 6.99 -12.71
CA ASN A 224 0.52 7.50 -12.65
C ASN A 224 1.49 6.45 -12.09
N HIS A 225 2.75 6.53 -12.51
CA HIS A 225 3.82 5.57 -12.16
C HIS A 225 3.64 4.16 -12.77
N THR A 226 2.94 4.06 -13.90
CA THR A 226 2.82 2.81 -14.64
C THR A 226 4.07 2.46 -15.45
N VAL A 227 4.73 1.35 -15.09
CA VAL A 227 5.90 0.82 -15.83
C VAL A 227 5.48 0.20 -17.16
N SER A 228 4.35 -0.52 -17.18
CA SER A 228 3.71 -1.03 -18.39
C SER A 228 2.27 -1.49 -18.10
N ASN A 229 1.45 -1.60 -19.14
CA ASN A 229 0.00 -1.88 -19.00
C ASN A 229 -0.26 -3.19 -18.22
N PRO A 230 -1.21 -3.16 -17.26
CA PRO A 230 -1.59 -4.35 -16.51
C PRO A 230 -2.37 -5.32 -17.43
N HIS A 231 -1.71 -6.39 -17.88
CA HIS A 231 -2.36 -7.54 -18.49
C HIS A 231 -2.34 -8.75 -17.55
N ALA A 232 -3.47 -9.47 -17.47
CA ALA A 232 -3.64 -10.62 -16.59
C ALA A 232 -2.57 -11.71 -16.82
N ASP A 233 -2.15 -11.90 -18.07
CA ASP A 233 -1.14 -12.91 -18.43
C ASP A 233 0.31 -12.43 -18.34
N LYS A 234 0.55 -11.19 -17.92
CA LYS A 234 1.91 -10.63 -17.84
C LYS A 234 2.81 -11.45 -16.91
N TRP A 235 2.25 -12.04 -15.86
CA TRP A 235 3.03 -12.88 -14.95
C TRP A 235 3.58 -14.14 -15.65
N ARG A 236 2.97 -14.60 -16.76
CA ARG A 236 3.44 -15.76 -17.53
C ARG A 236 4.84 -15.54 -18.11
N LEU A 237 5.20 -14.30 -18.44
CA LEU A 237 6.58 -13.96 -18.88
C LEU A 237 7.62 -14.20 -17.78
N ARG A 238 7.20 -14.26 -16.52
CA ARG A 238 8.03 -14.46 -15.33
C ARG A 238 7.70 -15.78 -14.61
N GLU A 239 6.92 -16.66 -15.24
CA GLU A 239 6.46 -17.90 -14.64
C GLU A 239 7.62 -18.78 -14.18
N HIS A 240 8.71 -18.84 -14.96
CA HIS A 240 9.91 -19.59 -14.61
C HIS A 240 10.56 -19.16 -13.28
N VAL A 241 10.38 -17.90 -12.86
CA VAL A 241 10.83 -17.40 -11.55
C VAL A 241 9.77 -17.60 -10.48
N ILE A 242 8.49 -17.37 -10.82
CA ILE A 242 7.39 -17.33 -9.85
C ILE A 242 6.90 -18.72 -9.48
N ALA A 243 6.72 -19.62 -10.45
CA ALA A 243 6.15 -20.95 -10.23
C ALA A 243 6.91 -21.78 -9.18
N PRO A 244 8.27 -21.81 -9.17
CA PRO A 244 9.02 -22.51 -8.12
C PRO A 244 8.81 -21.96 -6.70
N LEU A 245 8.39 -20.69 -6.57
CA LEU A 245 8.18 -20.03 -5.28
C LEU A 245 6.78 -20.30 -4.71
N LEU A 246 5.80 -20.68 -5.56
CA LEU A 246 4.40 -20.84 -5.14
C LEU A 246 4.20 -21.89 -4.03
N PRO A 247 4.83 -23.08 -4.05
CA PRO A 247 4.67 -24.05 -2.97
C PRO A 247 5.07 -23.50 -1.59
N ARG A 248 6.15 -22.70 -1.53
CA ARG A 248 6.61 -22.04 -0.30
C ARG A 248 5.62 -20.97 0.18
N LEU A 249 4.95 -20.30 -0.74
CA LEU A 249 4.03 -19.19 -0.46
C LEU A 249 2.58 -19.64 -0.22
N GLN A 250 2.27 -20.93 -0.39
CA GLN A 250 0.90 -21.45 -0.46
C GLN A 250 0.02 -21.02 0.72
N ALA A 251 0.52 -21.14 1.95
CA ALA A 251 -0.24 -20.75 3.15
C ALA A 251 -0.63 -19.26 3.14
N THR A 252 0.30 -18.39 2.77
CA THR A 252 0.06 -16.94 2.67
C THR A 252 -0.88 -16.60 1.51
N LEU A 253 -0.76 -17.31 0.38
CA LEU A 253 -1.65 -17.16 -0.79
C LEU A 253 -3.10 -17.50 -0.44
N GLU A 254 -3.31 -18.64 0.22
CA GLU A 254 -4.62 -19.09 0.67
C GLU A 254 -5.22 -18.11 1.68
N ARG A 255 -4.42 -17.66 2.66
CA ARG A 255 -4.86 -16.69 3.66
C ARG A 255 -5.28 -15.36 3.03
N ALA A 256 -4.49 -14.81 2.12
CA ALA A 256 -4.83 -13.56 1.43
C ALA A 256 -6.10 -13.70 0.59
N THR A 257 -6.28 -14.85 -0.08
CA THR A 257 -7.46 -15.15 -0.90
C THR A 257 -8.71 -15.30 -0.03
N ALA A 258 -8.62 -16.04 1.08
CA ALA A 258 -9.71 -16.18 2.03
C ALA A 258 -10.10 -14.85 2.66
N PHE A 259 -9.12 -14.02 3.03
CA PHE A 259 -9.39 -12.67 3.54
C PHE A 259 -10.11 -11.81 2.51
N ALA A 260 -9.74 -11.91 1.22
CA ALA A 260 -10.36 -11.14 0.14
C ALA A 260 -11.80 -11.55 -0.23
N GLN A 261 -12.29 -12.66 0.32
CA GLN A 261 -13.66 -13.16 0.13
C GLN A 261 -14.62 -12.78 1.28
N ARG A 262 -14.11 -12.10 2.32
CA ARG A 262 -14.88 -11.71 3.51
C ARG A 262 -15.86 -10.56 3.29
#